data_AF-A0A353LPX7-F1
#
_entry.id   AF-A0A353LPX7-F1
#
_cell.length_a   1.000
_cell.length_b   1.000
_cell.length_c   1.000
_cell.angle_alpha   90.00
_cell.angle_beta   90.00
_cell.angle_gamma   90.00
#
_symmetry.space_group_name_H-M   'P 1'
#
loop_
_entity.id
_entity.type
_entity.pdbx_description
1 polymer ?
#
loop_
_entity_poly.entity_id
_entity_poly.type
_entity_poly.pdbx_seq_one_letter_code
_entity_poly.pdbx_strand_id
1 'polypeptide(L)'
;MSYPAVEMIDYPLIDCDQHYYEPDDCFTRHIAPAFRDRAITVVRGQSKFAQVHFKGERIGFFSAPPGEHAGEPGSLKAFFQNPTGGGGLTSGKTVSCYDFPESMDR
;
A
#
# COMPACT_ATOMS: atom_id res chain seq x y z
N MET A 1 2.38 -16.20 -25.01
CA MET A 1 2.62 -17.36 -24.12
C MET A 1 1.25 -17.75 -23.58
N SER A 2 0.72 -18.93 -23.96
CA SER A 2 -0.60 -19.39 -23.49
C SER A 2 -0.39 -20.11 -22.17
N TYR A 3 -0.96 -19.60 -21.08
CA TYR A 3 -0.92 -20.28 -19.79
C TYR A 3 -2.05 -21.34 -19.76
N PRO A 4 -1.73 -22.64 -19.71
CA PRO A 4 -2.73 -23.72 -19.78
C PRO A 4 -3.65 -23.81 -18.55
N ALA A 5 -3.43 -22.97 -17.53
CA ALA A 5 -4.17 -23.00 -16.28
C ALA A 5 -5.46 -22.14 -16.29
N VAL A 6 -5.72 -21.39 -17.36
CA VAL A 6 -6.91 -20.55 -17.46
C VAL A 6 -7.88 -21.21 -18.45
N GLU A 7 -8.52 -22.29 -18.01
CA GLU A 7 -9.75 -22.71 -18.66
C GLU A 7 -10.77 -21.59 -18.42
N MET A 8 -11.25 -20.97 -19.49
CA MET A 8 -12.22 -19.87 -19.39
C MET A 8 -13.53 -20.42 -18.84
N ILE A 9 -13.76 -20.20 -17.55
CA ILE A 9 -15.04 -20.45 -16.88
C ILE A 9 -16.15 -19.64 -17.55
N ASP A 10 -17.32 -20.26 -17.71
CA ASP A 10 -18.49 -19.74 -18.43
C ASP A 10 -19.40 -18.84 -17.58
N TYR A 11 -18.91 -18.43 -16.41
CA TYR A 11 -19.56 -17.51 -15.48
C TYR A 11 -18.58 -16.43 -14.99
N PRO A 12 -19.08 -15.23 -14.66
CA PRO A 12 -18.26 -14.18 -14.08
C PRO A 12 -17.80 -14.58 -12.68
N LEU A 13 -16.55 -14.23 -12.34
CA LEU A 13 -16.05 -14.32 -10.98
C LEU A 13 -16.51 -13.12 -10.15
N ILE A 14 -16.60 -13.35 -8.84
CA ILE A 14 -16.73 -12.29 -7.84
C ILE A 14 -15.40 -12.24 -7.10
N ASP A 15 -14.72 -11.10 -7.22
CA ASP A 15 -13.58 -10.79 -6.38
C ASP A 15 -14.08 -10.04 -5.14
N CYS A 16 -13.87 -10.65 -3.97
CA CYS A 16 -14.34 -10.12 -2.69
C CYS A 16 -13.34 -9.16 -2.03
N ASP A 17 -12.15 -8.95 -2.62
CA ASP A 17 -11.08 -8.17 -2.00
C ASP A 17 -10.36 -7.27 -3.02
N GLN A 18 -11.00 -6.15 -3.33
CA GLN A 18 -10.47 -5.14 -4.25
C GLN A 18 -10.27 -3.82 -3.52
N HIS A 19 -9.18 -3.12 -3.87
CA HIS A 19 -8.79 -1.86 -3.24
C HIS A 19 -8.60 -0.77 -4.29
N TYR A 20 -8.95 0.46 -3.93
CA TYR A 20 -8.67 1.64 -4.74
C TYR A 20 -7.46 2.37 -4.17
N TYR A 21 -6.69 3.05 -5.03
CA TYR A 21 -5.76 4.08 -4.58
C TYR A 21 -6.49 5.42 -4.51
N GLU A 22 -6.66 5.94 -3.31
CA GLU A 22 -7.38 7.19 -3.08
C GLU A 22 -6.55 8.43 -3.44
N PRO A 23 -7.20 9.54 -3.82
CA PRO A 23 -6.51 10.82 -3.95
C PRO A 23 -6.01 11.31 -2.57
N ASP A 24 -4.92 12.08 -2.58
CA ASP A 24 -4.25 12.59 -1.37
C ASP A 24 -5.17 13.33 -0.38
N ASP A 25 -6.28 13.89 -0.87
CA ASP A 25 -7.25 14.66 -0.08
C ASP A 25 -8.44 13.82 0.42
N CYS A 26 -8.47 12.50 0.23
CA CYS A 26 -9.62 11.64 0.56
C CYS A 26 -10.09 11.77 2.03
N PHE A 27 -9.16 11.96 2.96
CA PHE A 27 -9.45 12.15 4.39
C PHE A 27 -9.66 13.62 4.80
N THR A 28 -9.46 14.59 3.90
CA THR A 28 -9.54 16.02 4.22
C THR A 28 -10.66 16.75 3.48
N ARG A 29 -11.08 16.25 2.32
CA ARG A 29 -12.06 16.89 1.43
C ARG A 29 -13.41 17.18 2.11
N HIS A 30 -13.86 16.26 2.96
CA HIS A 30 -15.19 16.30 3.58
C HIS A 30 -15.18 16.11 5.10
N ILE A 31 -14.01 16.17 5.75
CA ILE A 31 -13.93 16.03 7.19
C ILE A 31 -14.50 17.27 7.90
N ALA A 32 -15.21 17.08 9.01
CA ALA A 32 -15.70 18.21 9.79
C ALA A 32 -14.53 19.07 10.28
N PRO A 33 -14.65 20.42 10.29
CA PRO A 33 -13.53 21.32 10.60
C PRO A 33 -12.84 21.02 11.93
N ALA A 34 -13.59 20.59 12.95
CA ALA A 34 -13.09 20.24 14.27
C ALA A 34 -12.17 19.00 14.32
N PHE A 35 -12.03 18.26 13.22
CA PHE A 35 -11.17 17.08 13.12
C PHE A 35 -10.09 17.21 12.05
N ARG A 36 -9.95 18.38 11.41
CA ARG A 36 -9.06 18.56 10.26
C ARG A 36 -7.59 18.26 10.59
N ASP A 37 -7.17 18.63 11.79
CA ASP A 37 -5.88 18.37 12.43
C ASP A 37 -5.67 16.90 12.83
N ARG A 38 -6.72 16.07 12.77
CA ARG A 38 -6.69 14.62 13.01
C ARG A 38 -6.85 13.79 11.74
N ALA A 39 -6.93 14.41 10.57
CA ALA A 39 -6.98 13.69 9.30
C ALA A 39 -5.63 13.02 8.99
N ILE A 40 -5.68 11.91 8.26
CA ILE A 40 -4.50 11.37 7.58
C ILE A 40 -4.17 12.31 6.42
N THR A 41 -2.88 12.62 6.26
CA THR A 41 -2.41 13.46 5.16
C THR A 41 -1.29 12.76 4.39
N VAL A 42 -1.28 12.95 3.08
CA VAL A 42 -0.19 12.52 2.21
C VAL A 42 0.72 13.72 1.97
N VAL A 43 1.99 13.60 2.34
CA VAL A 43 3.02 14.64 2.16
C VAL A 43 3.98 14.20 1.07
N ARG A 44 4.10 15.00 0.00
CA ARG A 44 5.02 14.77 -1.12
C ARG A 44 6.19 15.75 -1.06
N GLY A 45 7.32 15.37 -1.67
CA GLY A 45 8.51 16.23 -1.80
C GLY A 45 9.46 16.26 -0.60
N GLN A 46 9.14 15.62 0.52
CA GLN A 46 10.05 15.51 1.68
C GLN A 46 11.00 14.31 1.58
N SER A 47 10.71 13.34 0.72
CA SER A 47 11.58 12.20 0.40
C SER A 47 11.36 11.72 -1.03
N LYS A 48 12.08 10.66 -1.43
CA LYS A 48 11.89 9.98 -2.73
C LYS A 48 10.44 9.54 -2.94
N PHE A 49 9.75 9.15 -1.88
CA PHE A 49 8.38 8.65 -1.91
C PHE A 49 7.43 9.55 -1.12
N ALA A 50 6.13 9.47 -1.43
CA ALA A 50 5.09 10.10 -0.61
C ALA A 50 5.10 9.53 0.81
N GLN A 51 4.79 10.37 1.79
CA GLN A 51 4.75 9.96 3.20
C GLN A 51 3.34 10.12 3.74
N VAL A 52 2.88 9.12 4.49
CA VAL A 52 1.61 9.19 5.21
C VAL A 52 1.87 9.78 6.60
N HIS A 53 1.12 10.82 6.95
CA HIS A 53 1.24 11.54 8.21
C HIS A 53 -0.07 11.47 9.00
N PHE A 54 0.05 11.45 10.33
CA PHE A 54 -1.06 11.60 11.26
C PHE A 54 -0.67 12.65 12.30
N LYS A 55 -1.53 13.66 12.50
CA LYS A 55 -1.23 14.81 13.38
C LYS A 55 0.11 15.50 13.08
N GLY A 56 0.50 15.54 11.80
CA GLY A 56 1.76 16.14 11.35
C GLY A 56 3.00 15.28 11.58
N GLU A 57 2.85 14.05 12.07
CA GLU A 57 3.95 13.11 12.25
C GLU A 57 3.88 11.98 11.23
N ARG A 58 5.04 11.60 10.67
CA ARG A 58 5.13 10.48 9.73
C ARG A 58 4.76 9.17 10.43
N ILE A 59 3.85 8.41 9.83
CA ILE A 59 3.51 7.05 10.26
C ILE A 59 4.59 6.10 9.77
N GLY A 60 5.24 5.38 10.70
CA GLY A 60 6.31 4.42 10.40
C GLY A 60 5.85 3.01 10.01
N PHE A 61 4.54 2.74 10.04
CA PHE A 61 3.97 1.41 9.75
C PHE A 61 4.18 0.98 8.29
N PHE A 62 4.40 1.92 7.37
CA PHE A 62 4.80 1.63 5.99
C PHE A 62 6.17 2.25 5.73
N SER A 63 7.15 1.39 5.43
CA SER A 63 8.51 1.85 5.12
C SER A 63 8.59 2.46 3.71
N ALA A 64 7.66 2.09 2.83
CA ALA A 64 7.44 2.66 1.50
C ALA A 64 5.92 2.66 1.18
N PRO A 65 5.43 3.50 0.25
CA PRO A 65 4.01 3.53 -0.10
C PRO A 65 3.53 2.18 -0.66
N PRO A 66 2.45 1.60 -0.09
CA PRO A 66 1.76 0.46 -0.71
C PRO A 66 1.26 0.88 -2.09
N GLY A 67 1.75 0.23 -3.14
CA GLY A 67 1.46 0.58 -4.55
C GLY A 67 2.65 1.09 -5.35
N GLU A 68 3.69 1.60 -4.67
CA GLU A 68 4.98 1.85 -5.31
C GLU A 68 5.97 0.70 -5.05
N HIS A 69 5.82 0.05 -3.88
CA HIS A 69 6.66 -1.06 -3.46
C HIS A 69 5.82 -2.18 -2.82
N ALA A 70 6.27 -3.41 -3.02
CA ALA A 70 5.77 -4.60 -2.34
C ALA A 70 6.84 -5.16 -1.39
N GLY A 71 6.40 -5.85 -0.33
CA GLY A 71 7.31 -6.68 0.46
C GLY A 71 7.79 -7.86 -0.37
N GLU A 72 9.03 -8.30 -0.17
CA GLU A 72 9.51 -9.52 -0.81
C GLU A 72 8.70 -10.76 -0.36
N PRO A 73 8.66 -11.84 -1.16
CA PRO A 73 7.98 -13.07 -0.76
C PRO A 73 8.42 -13.54 0.64
N GLY A 74 7.45 -13.78 1.53
CA GLY A 74 7.71 -14.20 2.92
C GLY A 74 7.96 -13.06 3.92
N SER A 75 8.00 -11.80 3.48
CA SER A 75 8.15 -10.63 4.36
C SER A 75 7.11 -10.57 5.48
N LEU A 76 5.84 -10.83 5.17
CA LEU A 76 4.76 -10.83 6.16
C LEU A 76 4.90 -11.98 7.20
N LYS A 77 5.37 -13.15 6.76
CA LYS A 77 5.71 -14.26 7.66
C LYS A 77 6.85 -13.85 8.60
N ALA A 78 7.91 -13.25 8.07
CA ALA A 78 9.04 -12.79 8.88
C ALA A 78 8.61 -11.72 9.90
N PHE A 79 7.73 -10.80 9.50
CA PHE A 79 7.13 -9.81 10.41
C PHE A 79 6.40 -10.48 11.57
N PHE A 80 5.49 -11.43 11.29
CA PHE A 80 4.73 -12.12 12.35
C PHE A 80 5.59 -13.05 13.23
N GLN A 81 6.71 -13.56 12.71
CA GLN A 81 7.64 -14.39 13.48
C GLN A 81 8.55 -13.59 14.42
N ASN A 82 8.54 -12.26 14.34
CA ASN A 82 9.38 -11.40 15.17
C ASN A 82 8.57 -10.71 16.29
N PRO A 83 8.56 -11.25 17.51
CA PRO A 83 7.70 -10.79 18.61
C PRO A 83 8.08 -9.41 19.18
N THR A 84 9.25 -8.85 18.82
CA THR A 84 9.71 -7.52 19.27
C THR A 84 9.27 -6.39 18.33
N GLY A 85 8.57 -6.69 17.23
CA GLY A 85 7.81 -5.68 16.45
C GLY A 85 8.66 -4.64 15.73
N GLY A 86 9.89 -4.97 15.33
CA GLY A 86 10.72 -4.08 14.52
C GLY A 86 10.38 -4.18 13.03
N GLY A 87 9.70 -3.17 12.49
CA GLY A 87 9.38 -3.07 11.06
C GLY A 87 7.88 -2.83 10.78
N GLY A 88 7.56 -2.17 9.66
CA GLY A 88 6.21 -2.02 9.13
C GLY A 88 5.70 -3.20 8.26
N LEU A 89 4.49 -3.12 7.71
CA LEU A 89 3.92 -4.15 6.81
C LEU A 89 4.81 -4.40 5.57
N THR A 90 5.51 -3.35 5.13
CA THR A 90 6.56 -3.39 4.10
C THR A 90 7.95 -3.21 4.73
N SER A 91 8.25 -3.96 5.80
CA SER A 91 9.56 -3.92 6.45
C SER A 91 10.60 -4.76 5.74
N GLY A 92 11.85 -4.30 5.74
CA GLY A 92 12.98 -5.04 5.20
C GLY A 92 13.26 -4.69 3.73
N LYS A 93 13.61 -5.69 2.93
CA LYS A 93 13.86 -5.49 1.50
C LYS A 93 12.52 -5.34 0.79
N THR A 94 12.35 -4.22 0.11
CA THR A 94 11.18 -3.94 -0.73
C THR A 94 11.52 -4.18 -2.19
N VAL A 95 10.50 -4.56 -2.96
CA VAL A 95 10.57 -4.71 -4.41
C VAL A 95 9.79 -3.53 -5.01
N SER A 96 10.42 -2.78 -5.91
CA SER A 96 9.77 -1.67 -6.62
C SER A 96 8.78 -2.24 -7.62
N CYS A 97 7.51 -1.80 -7.56
CA CYS A 97 6.49 -2.21 -8.53
C CYS A 97 6.80 -1.66 -9.93
N TYR A 98 7.61 -0.59 -10.04
CA TYR A 98 8.06 -0.06 -11.33
C TYR A 98 9.05 -0.99 -12.06
N ASP A 99 9.69 -1.92 -11.34
CA ASP A 99 10.58 -2.90 -11.96
C ASP A 99 9.80 -4.07 -12.60
N PHE A 100 8.50 -4.17 -12.29
CA PHE A 100 7.57 -5.20 -12.79
C PHE A 100 6.32 -4.50 -13.34
N PRO A 101 6.36 -3.94 -14.57
CA PRO A 101 5.27 -3.16 -15.14
C PRO A 101 3.92 -3.88 -15.12
N GLU A 102 3.91 -5.20 -15.24
CA GLU A 102 2.72 -6.05 -15.13
C GLU A 102 2.02 -5.96 -13.76
N SER A 103 2.74 -5.57 -12.70
CA SER A 103 2.16 -5.30 -11.38
C SER A 103 1.45 -3.93 -11.29
N MET A 104 1.65 -3.09 -12.31
CA MET A 104 1.08 -1.76 -12.44
C MET A 104 0.04 -1.67 -13.58
N ASP A 105 -0.08 -2.73 -14.39
CA ASP A 105 -1.09 -2.86 -15.43
C ASP A 105 -2.48 -2.97 -14.78
N ARG A 106 -3.41 -2.17 -15.27
CA ARG A 106 -4.79 -2.03 -14.78
C ARG A 106 -5.78 -2.58 -15.80
#